data_AF-A0A522EJI6-F1
#
_entry.id   AF-A0A522EJI6-F1
#
_cell.length_a   1.000
_cell.length_b   1.000
_cell.length_c   1.000
_cell.angle_alpha   90.00
_cell.angle_beta   90.00
_cell.angle_gamma   90.00
#
_symmetry.space_group_name_H-M   'P 1'
#
loop_
_entity.id
_entity.type
_entity.pdbx_description
1 polymer ?
#
loop_
_entity_poly.entity_id
_entity_poly.type
_entity_poly.pdbx_seq_one_letter_code
_entity_poly.pdbx_strand_id
1 'polypeptide(L)' 'MLVGVFPGQGNQYTGMGLELYSSSSAARAIYDSADKITRLPIKEVSFHGTPGQQKDPVMA' A
#
# COMPACT_ATOMS: atom_id res chain seq x y z
N MET A 1 -15.81 -14.55 -19.76
CA MET A 1 -16.00 -14.31 -18.31
C MET A 1 -14.68 -13.80 -17.76
N LEU A 2 -14.68 -12.66 -17.07
CA LEU A 2 -13.48 -12.10 -16.44
C LEU A 2 -13.52 -12.44 -14.94
N VAL A 3 -12.38 -12.85 -14.39
CA VAL A 3 -12.20 -13.14 -12.96
C VAL A 3 -11.07 -12.27 -12.44
N GLY A 4 -11.36 -11.45 -11.42
CA GLY A 4 -10.37 -10.69 -10.69
C GLY A 4 -9.88 -11.48 -9.48
N VAL A 5 -8.57 -11.56 -9.29
CA VAL A 5 -7.94 -12.16 -8.10
C VAL A 5 -7.12 -11.08 -7.41
N PHE A 6 -7.32 -10.91 -6.11
CA PHE A 6 -6.62 -9.91 -5.31
C PHE A 6 -5.51 -10.56 -4.48
N PRO A 7 -4.34 -9.92 -4.35
CA PRO A 7 -3.23 -10.46 -3.57
C PRO A 7 -3.55 -10.50 -2.07
N GLY A 8 -2.96 -11.48 -1.37
CA GLY A 8 -3.05 -11.63 0.08
C GLY A 8 -1.80 -11.16 0.82
N GLN A 9 -1.73 -11.50 2.12
CA GLN A 9 -0.57 -11.24 2.98
C GLN A 9 0.70 -11.95 2.45
N GLY A 10 1.86 -11.33 2.63
CA GLY A 10 3.16 -11.78 2.14
C GLY A 10 3.66 -11.03 0.90
N ASN A 11 2.73 -10.47 0.11
CA ASN A 11 3.05 -9.76 -1.13
C ASN A 11 3.18 -8.23 -0.95
N GLN A 12 3.15 -7.71 0.28
CA GLN A 12 3.39 -6.29 0.56
C GLN A 12 4.87 -5.91 0.34
N TYR A 13 5.13 -4.70 -0.15
CA TYR A 13 6.48 -4.18 -0.35
C TYR A 13 6.52 -2.67 -0.13
N THR A 14 7.68 -2.13 0.23
CA THR A 14 7.87 -0.69 0.44
C THR A 14 7.61 0.08 -0.84
N GLY A 15 6.78 1.11 -0.78
CA GLY A 15 6.39 1.92 -1.93
C GLY A 15 5.09 1.48 -2.58
N MET A 16 4.45 0.41 -2.09
CA MET A 16 3.19 -0.07 -2.67
C MET A 16 2.10 1.01 -2.61
N GLY A 17 1.41 1.21 -3.72
CA GLY A 17 0.29 2.16 -3.83
C GLY A 17 0.68 3.65 -3.89
N LEU A 18 1.96 4.01 -3.79
CA LEU A 18 2.41 5.42 -3.84
C LEU A 18 2.11 6.07 -5.20
N GLU A 19 2.37 5.36 -6.30
CA GLU A 19 2.07 5.85 -7.64
C GLU A 19 0.56 6.04 -7.85
N LEU A 20 -0.24 5.06 -7.42
CA LEU A 20 -1.71 5.12 -7.51
C LEU A 20 -2.27 6.28 -6.67
N TYR A 21 -1.77 6.46 -5.45
CA TYR A 21 -2.12 7.59 -4.60
C TYR A 21 -1.78 8.95 -5.25
N SER A 22 -0.65 9.02 -5.93
CA SER A 22 -0.17 10.24 -6.57
C SER A 22 -0.94 10.58 -7.84
N SER A 23 -1.31 9.58 -8.65
CA SER A 23 -1.93 9.74 -9.97
C SER A 23 -3.45 9.68 -10.00
N SER A 24 -4.09 9.05 -9.00
CA SER A 24 -5.54 8.85 -8.96
C SER A 24 -6.20 9.52 -7.76
N SER A 25 -7.13 10.43 -8.03
CA SER A 25 -7.93 11.11 -7.00
C SER A 25 -8.78 10.13 -6.17
N ALA A 26 -9.28 9.06 -6.80
CA ALA A 26 -10.04 8.02 -6.11
C ALA A 26 -9.16 7.21 -5.14
N ALA A 27 -7.96 6.81 -5.58
CA ALA A 27 -7.01 6.11 -4.72
C ALA A 27 -6.58 6.99 -3.54
N ARG A 28 -6.30 8.28 -3.80
CA ARG A 28 -5.98 9.27 -2.77
C ARG A 28 -7.07 9.35 -1.69
N ALA A 29 -8.33 9.48 -2.10
CA ALA A 29 -9.46 9.56 -1.18
C ALA A 29 -9.62 8.30 -0.31
N ILE A 30 -9.36 7.11 -0.87
CA ILE A 30 -9.42 5.85 -0.12
C ILE A 30 -8.31 5.80 0.94
N TYR A 31 -7.06 6.06 0.56
CA TYR A 31 -5.94 6.08 1.50
C TYR A 31 -6.13 7.12 2.62
N ASP A 32 -6.58 8.33 2.28
CA ASP A 32 -6.85 9.38 3.27
C ASP A 32 -7.98 9.00 4.23
N SER A 33 -8.98 8.26 3.75
CA SER A 33 -10.08 7.76 4.59
C SER A 33 -9.61 6.61 5.47
N ALA A 34 -8.75 5.73 4.97
CA ALA A 34 -8.20 4.61 5.73
C ALA A 34 -7.40 5.10 6.96
N ASP A 35 -6.53 6.09 6.79
CA ASP A 35 -5.78 6.70 7.90
C ASP A 35 -6.73 7.28 8.96
N LYS A 36 -7.79 8.01 8.53
CA LYS A 36 -8.77 8.63 9.44
C LYS A 36 -9.59 7.61 10.22
N ILE A 37 -10.06 6.56 9.56
CA ILE A 37 -10.94 5.54 10.16
C ILE A 37 -10.14 4.67 11.13
N THR A 38 -8.98 4.19 10.69
CA THR A 38 -8.15 3.28 11.49
C THR A 38 -7.36 3.99 12.57
N ARG A 39 -7.12 5.30 12.41
CA ARG A 39 -6.19 6.10 13.23
C ARG A 39 -4.77 5.54 13.21
N LEU A 40 -4.42 4.84 12.14
CA LEU A 40 -3.09 4.30 11.87
C LEU A 40 -2.49 5.03 10.67
N PRO A 41 -1.16 5.14 10.57
CA PRO A 41 -0.50 5.77 9.44
C PRO A 41 -0.38 4.78 8.28
N ILE A 42 -1.51 4.34 7.68
CA ILE A 42 -1.55 3.32 6.62
C ILE A 42 -0.77 3.79 5.39
N LYS A 43 -0.91 5.07 5.02
CA LYS A 43 -0.11 5.68 3.94
C LYS A 43 1.38 5.54 4.20
N GLU A 44 1.84 5.98 5.36
CA GLU A 44 3.26 5.97 5.72
C GLU A 44 3.83 4.55 5.66
N VAL A 45 3.14 3.61 6.31
CA VAL A 45 3.55 2.20 6.35
C VAL A 45 3.57 1.57 4.95
N SER A 46 2.62 1.90 4.09
CA SER A 46 2.57 1.36 2.72
C SER A 46 3.66 1.95 1.83
N PHE A 47 3.89 3.25 1.93
CA PHE A 47 4.79 3.99 1.04
C PHE A 47 6.25 3.89 1.47
N HIS A 48 6.51 3.84 2.77
CA HIS A 48 7.84 3.92 3.35
C HIS A 48 8.22 2.69 4.17
N GLY A 49 7.29 1.75 4.38
CA GLY A 49 7.52 0.53 5.17
C GLY A 49 7.37 0.77 6.66
N THR A 50 7.45 -0.30 7.45
CA THR A 50 7.52 -0.19 8.91
C THR A 50 8.98 -0.04 9.37
N PRO A 51 9.24 0.67 10.49
CA PRO A 51 10.59 0.74 11.06
C PRO A 51 11.15 -0.66 11.32
N GLY A 52 12.29 -0.98 10.70
CA GLY A 52 12.95 -2.29 10.81
C GLY A 52 12.57 -3.32 9.73
N GLN A 53 11.62 -3.02 8.84
CA GLN A 53 11.39 -3.84 7.65
C GLN A 53 12.27 -3.39 6.49
N GLN A 54 13.48 -3.94 6.43
CA GLN A 54 14.28 -4.02 5.20
C GLN A 54 13.85 -5.31 4.47
N LYS A 55 13.13 -5.23 3.35
CA LYS A 55 12.99 -6.40 2.46
C LYS A 55 14.29 -6.51 1.65
N ASP A 56 14.93 -7.67 1.74
CA ASP A 56 16.08 -8.02 0.91
C ASP A 56 15.73 -7.92 -0.58
N PRO A 57 16.67 -7.52 -1.46
CA PRO A 57 16.44 -7.34 -2.90
C PRO A 57 16.17 -8.63 -3.68
N VAL A 58 16.03 -9.78 -3.01
CA VAL A 58 15.79 -11.07 -3.65
C VAL A 58 14.30 -11.38 -3.63
N MET A 59 13.56 -10.82 -4.60
CA MET A 59 12.41 -11.44 -5.28
C MET A 59 11.97 -10.50 -6.42
N ALA A 60 12.93 -10.16 -7.31
CA ALA A 60 12.63 -9.66 -8.65
C ALA A 60 12.17 -10.81 -9.55
#